data_AF-A0A1V3XI33-F1
#
_entry.id   AF-A0A1V3XI33-F1
#
_cell.length_a   1.000
_cell.length_b   1.000
_cell.length_c   1.000
_cell.angle_alpha   90.00
_cell.angle_beta   90.00
_cell.angle_gamma   90.00
#
_symmetry.space_group_name_H-M   'P 1'
#
loop_
_entity.id
_entity.type
_entity.pdbx_description
1 polymer ?
#
loop_
_entity_poly.entity_id
_entity_poly.type
_entity_poly.pdbx_seq_one_letter_code
_entity_poly.pdbx_strand_id
1 'polypeptide(L)'
;MAGGVTAAGLPRRRLTERLDTVEGLLAHLDGTVADLLGRTVAALRAAEPMAAAMDYVATFDMRRRATMYLTYWTAGDTRNRGREMLAFATAYREAGVEPPRSEAPDHLPVVLEFAATVAPGRDASC
;
A
#
# COMPACT_ATOMS: atom_id res chain seq x y z
N MET A 1 12.25 -14.88 4.79
CA MET A 1 11.92 -14.01 5.93
C MET A 1 10.74 -13.15 5.52
N ALA A 2 9.54 -13.73 5.61
CA ALA A 2 8.29 -13.11 5.14
C ALA A 2 7.77 -12.16 6.23
N GLY A 3 7.81 -10.86 5.96
CA GLY A 3 7.18 -9.85 6.79
C GLY A 3 5.82 -9.47 6.22
N GLY A 4 4.85 -10.39 6.30
CA GLY A 4 3.45 -10.04 6.04
C GLY A 4 3.05 -8.96 7.05
N VAL A 5 2.83 -7.75 6.57
CA VAL A 5 2.36 -6.63 7.38
C VAL A 5 0.87 -6.85 7.60
N THR A 6 0.53 -7.68 8.58
CA THR A 6 -0.80 -7.60 9.17
C THR A 6 -0.88 -6.29 9.95
N ALA A 7 -1.90 -5.49 9.68
CA ALA A 7 -2.13 -4.19 10.32
C ALA A 7 -2.26 -4.28 11.87
N ALA A 8 -2.26 -5.49 12.44
CA ALA A 8 -2.44 -5.76 13.87
C ALA A 8 -1.14 -6.09 14.64
N GLY A 9 0.07 -5.96 14.06
CA GLY A 9 1.26 -6.56 14.70
C GLY A 9 2.61 -5.89 14.51
N LEU A 10 2.70 -4.64 14.02
CA LEU A 10 4.01 -4.00 13.93
C LEU A 10 4.46 -3.55 15.34
N PRO A 11 5.64 -3.99 15.84
CA PRO A 11 6.14 -3.50 17.12
C PRO A 11 6.25 -1.97 17.11
N ARG A 12 5.84 -1.28 18.20
CA ARG A 12 5.84 0.20 18.32
C ARG A 12 7.14 0.86 17.85
N ARG A 13 8.28 0.20 18.09
CA ARG A 13 9.60 0.63 17.61
C ARG A 13 9.70 0.69 16.08
N ARG A 14 9.27 -0.38 15.38
CA ARG A 14 9.29 -0.43 13.90
C ARG A 14 8.31 0.56 13.27
N LEU A 15 7.20 0.87 13.95
CA LEU A 15 6.26 1.89 13.50
C LEU A 15 6.90 3.27 13.56
N THR A 16 7.57 3.58 14.68
CA THR A 16 8.25 4.87 14.88
C THR A 16 9.33 5.09 13.82
N GLU A 17 10.22 4.11 13.61
CA GLU A 17 11.30 4.19 12.61
C GLU A 17 10.76 4.43 11.18
N ARG A 18 9.60 3.84 10.85
CA ARG A 18 8.93 4.07 9.56
C ARG A 18 8.33 5.47 9.45
N LEU A 19 7.70 5.97 10.51
CA LEU A 19 7.16 7.33 10.53
C LEU A 19 8.26 8.38 10.41
N ASP A 20 9.41 8.18 11.08
CA ASP A 20 10.58 9.05 10.93
C ASP A 20 11.07 9.10 9.48
N THR A 21 11.10 7.94 8.81
CA THR A 21 11.45 7.85 7.37
C THR A 21 10.47 8.65 6.50
N VAL A 22 9.16 8.49 6.74
CA VAL A 22 8.13 9.20 5.97
C VAL A 22 8.26 10.71 6.16
N GLU A 23 8.47 11.20 7.38
CA GLU A 23 8.66 12.64 7.64
C GLU A 23 9.87 13.21 6.91
N GLY A 24 10.99 12.48 6.88
CA GLY A 24 12.15 12.88 6.09
C GLY A 24 11.83 13.00 4.59
N LEU A 25 10.97 12.13 4.06
CA LEU A 25 10.54 12.18 2.66
C LEU A 25 9.52 13.30 2.40
N LEU A 26 8.68 13.66 3.38
CA LEU A 26 7.72 14.77 3.24
C LEU A 26 8.40 16.09 2.95
N ALA A 27 9.63 16.31 3.42
CA ALA A 27 10.42 17.51 3.12
C ALA A 27 10.73 17.69 1.62
N HIS A 28 10.52 16.66 0.80
CA HIS A 28 10.75 16.66 -0.64
C HIS A 28 9.45 16.73 -1.46
N LEU A 29 8.30 16.89 -0.78
CA LEU A 29 6.99 16.96 -1.39
C LEU A 29 6.36 18.31 -1.09
N ASP A 30 5.65 18.86 -2.07
CA ASP A 30 4.94 20.12 -1.93
C ASP A 30 3.44 19.95 -2.20
N GLY A 31 2.65 20.89 -1.67
CA GLY A 31 1.22 21.02 -1.95
C GLY A 31 0.34 20.01 -1.21
N THR A 32 -0.87 19.81 -1.74
CA THR A 32 -1.96 19.10 -1.03
C THR A 32 -1.59 17.68 -0.60
N VAL A 33 -0.78 16.97 -1.38
CA VAL A 33 -0.37 15.60 -1.04
C VAL A 33 0.54 15.59 0.20
N ALA A 34 1.50 16.51 0.26
CA ALA A 34 2.37 16.67 1.42
C ALA A 34 1.56 17.01 2.67
N ASP A 35 0.58 17.91 2.56
CA ASP A 35 -0.29 18.31 3.67
C ASP A 35 -1.13 17.12 4.20
N LEU A 36 -1.74 16.34 3.30
CA LEU A 36 -2.57 15.19 3.68
C LEU A 36 -1.74 14.09 4.34
N LEU A 37 -0.57 13.78 3.80
CA LEU A 37 0.33 12.79 4.37
C LEU A 37 0.91 13.26 5.70
N GLY A 38 1.32 14.54 5.81
CA GLY A 38 1.79 15.13 7.07
C GLY A 38 0.76 15.05 8.18
N ARG A 39 -0.51 15.37 7.88
CA ARG A 39 -1.62 15.20 8.84
C ARG A 39 -1.81 13.75 9.27
N THR A 40 -1.66 12.81 8.33
CA THR A 40 -1.81 11.38 8.62
C THR A 40 -0.69 10.89 9.53
N VAL A 41 0.55 11.29 9.28
CA VAL A 41 1.71 10.96 10.12
C VAL A 41 1.54 11.52 11.53
N ALA A 42 1.16 12.80 11.66
CA ALA A 42 0.92 13.42 12.95
C ALA A 42 -0.17 12.68 13.75
N ALA A 43 -1.26 12.28 13.09
CA ALA A 43 -2.32 11.50 13.72
C ALA A 43 -1.83 10.12 14.17
N LEU A 44 -1.05 9.41 13.34
CA LEU A 44 -0.51 8.09 13.69
C LEU A 44 0.50 8.13 14.84
N ARG A 45 1.28 9.21 14.98
CA ARG A 45 2.19 9.39 16.13
C ARG A 45 1.45 9.62 17.45
N ALA A 46 0.33 10.33 17.38
CA ALA A 46 -0.50 10.63 18.55
C ALA A 46 -1.38 9.45 18.98
N ALA A 47 -1.64 8.51 18.07
CA ALA A 47 -2.51 7.37 18.33
C ALA A 47 -1.80 6.26 19.12
N GLU A 48 -2.55 5.60 20.01
CA GLU A 48 -2.10 4.33 20.58
C GLU A 48 -2.12 3.23 19.50
N PRO A 49 -1.10 2.34 19.43
CA PRO A 49 -0.94 1.42 18.30
C PRO A 49 -2.15 0.52 18.04
N MET A 50 -2.81 0.05 19.10
CA MET A 50 -4.01 -0.78 18.96
C MET A 50 -5.19 0.03 18.40
N ALA A 51 -5.36 1.28 18.83
CA ALA A 51 -6.40 2.15 18.30
C ALA A 51 -6.16 2.44 16.81
N ALA A 52 -4.91 2.73 16.43
CA ALA A 52 -4.54 2.93 15.03
C ALA A 52 -4.81 1.67 14.16
N ALA A 53 -4.51 0.48 14.68
CA ALA A 53 -4.81 -0.78 14.00
C ALA A 53 -6.33 -1.01 13.84
N MET A 54 -7.12 -0.69 14.87
CA MET A 54 -8.58 -0.78 14.80
C MET A 54 -9.17 0.21 13.78
N ASP A 55 -8.70 1.45 13.79
CA ASP A 55 -9.13 2.47 12.83
C ASP A 55 -8.79 2.09 11.39
N TYR A 56 -7.62 1.46 11.19
CA TYR A 56 -7.24 0.91 9.89
C TYR A 56 -8.25 -0.13 9.41
N VAL A 57 -8.55 -1.16 10.21
CA VAL A 57 -9.51 -2.22 9.85
C VAL A 57 -10.90 -1.62 9.61
N ALA A 58 -11.35 -0.72 10.49
CA ALA A 58 -12.64 -0.05 10.36
C ALA A 58 -12.75 0.85 9.11
N THR A 59 -11.62 1.35 8.61
CA THR A 59 -11.56 2.21 7.43
C THR A 59 -11.43 1.40 6.15
N PHE A 60 -10.45 0.50 6.07
CA PHE A 60 -10.05 -0.15 4.82
C PHE A 60 -10.68 -1.53 4.62
N ASP A 61 -10.90 -2.30 5.69
CA ASP A 61 -11.39 -3.68 5.57
C ASP A 61 -12.92 -3.76 5.69
N MET A 62 -13.51 -2.91 6.52
CA MET A 62 -14.96 -2.93 6.76
C MET A 62 -15.78 -2.09 5.78
N ARG A 63 -15.16 -1.21 4.99
CA ARG A 63 -15.87 -0.29 4.09
C ARG A 63 -15.55 -0.59 2.62
N ARG A 64 -16.55 -1.05 1.88
CA ARG A 64 -16.45 -1.29 0.42
C ARG A 64 -15.88 -0.08 -0.35
N ARG A 65 -16.27 1.14 0.04
CA ARG A 65 -15.82 2.40 -0.59
C ARG A 65 -14.41 2.87 -0.23
N ALA A 66 -13.68 2.14 0.60
CA ALA A 66 -12.32 2.48 0.99
C ALA A 66 -11.43 1.23 0.97
N THR A 67 -11.85 0.17 0.32
CA THR A 67 -11.07 -1.06 0.26
C THR A 67 -9.77 -0.87 -0.51
N MET A 68 -8.69 -1.50 -0.03
CA MET A 68 -7.38 -1.48 -0.68
C MET A 68 -7.23 -2.51 -1.79
N TYR A 69 -8.26 -3.32 -2.07
CA TYR A 69 -8.23 -4.25 -3.20
C TYR A 69 -8.62 -3.54 -4.49
N LEU A 70 -7.66 -3.32 -5.38
CA LEU A 70 -7.87 -2.54 -6.61
C LEU A 70 -8.87 -3.21 -7.56
N THR A 71 -8.90 -4.55 -7.62
CA THR A 71 -9.85 -5.27 -8.48
C THR A 71 -11.30 -5.06 -8.06
N TYR A 72 -11.54 -4.70 -6.80
CA TYR A 72 -12.87 -4.39 -6.30
C TYR A 72 -13.46 -3.15 -6.99
N TRP A 73 -12.61 -2.17 -7.29
CA TRP A 73 -13.01 -0.92 -7.93
C TRP A 73 -13.19 -1.04 -9.44
N THR A 74 -12.44 -1.92 -10.10
CA THR A 74 -12.49 -2.09 -11.56
C THR A 74 -13.48 -3.17 -12.01
N ALA A 75 -13.68 -4.22 -11.22
CA ALA A 75 -14.48 -5.40 -11.61
C ALA A 75 -15.66 -5.72 -10.68
N GLY A 76 -15.79 -5.06 -9.52
CA GLY A 76 -16.86 -5.34 -8.55
C GLY A 76 -16.81 -6.75 -7.96
N ASP A 77 -17.98 -7.32 -7.66
CA ASP A 77 -18.13 -8.57 -6.86
C ASP A 77 -18.26 -9.86 -7.72
N THR A 78 -18.35 -9.76 -9.05
CA THR A 78 -18.65 -10.90 -9.94
C THR A 78 -17.57 -11.16 -10.98
N ARG A 79 -17.42 -12.43 -11.37
CA ARG A 79 -16.72 -13.09 -12.51
C ARG A 79 -15.51 -12.42 -13.19
N ASN A 80 -15.50 -11.12 -13.37
CA ASN A 80 -14.38 -10.33 -13.87
C ASN A 80 -13.19 -10.26 -12.90
N ARG A 81 -13.40 -10.44 -11.58
CA ARG A 81 -12.29 -10.38 -10.60
C ARG A 81 -11.17 -11.37 -10.88
N GLY A 82 -11.50 -12.57 -11.37
CA GLY A 82 -10.48 -13.58 -11.75
C GLY A 82 -9.62 -13.14 -12.93
N ARG A 83 -10.21 -12.45 -13.92
CA ARG A 83 -9.47 -11.91 -15.07
C ARG A 83 -8.57 -10.75 -14.66
N GLU A 84 -9.06 -9.82 -13.85
CA GLU A 84 -8.25 -8.70 -13.38
C GLU A 84 -7.11 -9.18 -12.46
N MET A 85 -7.36 -10.20 -11.64
CA MET A 85 -6.30 -10.83 -10.83
C MET A 85 -5.20 -11.45 -11.70
N LEU A 86 -5.57 -12.08 -12.81
CA LEU A 86 -4.61 -12.60 -13.78
C LEU A 86 -3.82 -11.47 -14.45
N ALA A 87 -4.46 -10.35 -14.75
CA ALA A 87 -3.80 -9.17 -15.32
C ALA A 87 -2.73 -8.61 -14.37
N PHE A 88 -3.02 -8.50 -13.07
CA PHE A 88 -2.00 -8.17 -12.07
C PHE A 88 -0.86 -9.18 -12.11
N ALA A 89 -1.14 -10.48 -11.98
CA ALA A 89 -0.10 -11.51 -11.98
C ALA A 89 0.77 -11.49 -13.26
N THR A 90 0.19 -11.16 -14.41
CA THR A 90 0.93 -10.97 -15.66
C THR A 90 1.82 -9.74 -15.60
N ALA A 91 1.34 -8.59 -15.11
CA ALA A 91 2.14 -7.37 -14.97
C ALA A 91 3.39 -7.57 -14.08
N TYR A 92 3.27 -8.30 -12.96
CA TYR A 92 4.44 -8.67 -12.15
C TYR A 92 5.46 -9.47 -12.98
N ARG A 93 5.01 -10.53 -13.66
CA ARG A 93 5.89 -11.40 -14.47
C ARG A 93 6.54 -10.66 -15.64
N GLU A 94 5.82 -9.77 -16.30
CA GLU A 94 6.34 -8.95 -17.40
C GLU A 94 7.44 -8.00 -16.93
N ALA A 95 7.36 -7.52 -15.68
CA ALA A 95 8.42 -6.77 -15.03
C ALA A 95 9.54 -7.65 -14.45
N GLY A 96 9.52 -8.97 -14.69
CA GLY A 96 10.52 -9.92 -14.19
C GLY A 96 10.38 -10.24 -12.69
N VAL A 97 9.25 -9.89 -12.06
CA VAL A 97 8.97 -10.13 -10.65
C VAL A 97 7.97 -11.27 -10.51
N GLU A 98 8.21 -12.19 -9.58
CA GLU A 98 7.22 -13.23 -9.28
C GLU A 98 6.03 -12.63 -8.50
N PRO A 99 4.78 -12.93 -8.87
CA PRO A 99 3.63 -12.47 -8.12
C PRO A 99 3.69 -12.88 -6.64
N PRO A 100 3.20 -12.03 -5.72
CA PRO A 100 3.18 -12.32 -4.29
C PRO A 100 2.38 -13.61 -4.01
N ARG A 101 2.94 -14.46 -3.12
CA ARG A 101 2.31 -15.74 -2.73
C ARG A 101 1.47 -15.64 -1.47
N SER A 102 1.84 -14.73 -0.56
CA SER A 102 1.20 -14.57 0.76
C SER A 102 0.19 -13.44 0.82
N GLU A 103 0.17 -12.57 -0.18
CA GLU A 103 -0.69 -11.39 -0.25
C GLU A 103 -1.33 -11.30 -1.63
N ALA A 104 -2.51 -10.68 -1.72
CA ALA A 104 -3.18 -10.54 -3.00
C ALA A 104 -2.38 -9.57 -3.91
N PRO A 105 -2.16 -9.92 -5.18
CA PRO A 105 -1.35 -9.10 -6.08
C PRO A 105 -2.00 -7.75 -6.44
N ASP A 106 -3.29 -7.58 -6.17
CA ASP A 106 -4.05 -6.35 -6.35
C ASP A 106 -4.22 -5.52 -5.07
N HIS A 107 -3.63 -5.94 -3.96
CA HIS A 107 -3.65 -5.17 -2.72
C HIS A 107 -2.78 -3.91 -2.90
N LEU A 108 -3.37 -2.72 -2.70
CA LEU A 108 -2.72 -1.44 -3.01
C LEU A 108 -1.31 -1.31 -2.40
N PRO A 109 -1.06 -1.62 -1.11
CA PRO A 109 0.30 -1.61 -0.56
C PRO A 109 1.31 -2.47 -1.33
N VAL A 110 0.90 -3.66 -1.78
CA VAL A 110 1.74 -4.59 -2.53
C VAL A 110 2.05 -4.03 -3.92
N VAL A 111 1.04 -3.43 -4.57
CA VAL A 111 1.20 -2.78 -5.87
C VAL A 111 2.11 -1.54 -5.78
N LEU A 112 2.04 -0.77 -4.68
CA LEU A 112 2.93 0.36 -4.44
C LEU A 112 4.37 -0.09 -4.20
N GLU A 113 4.58 -1.18 -3.44
CA GLU A 113 5.91 -1.78 -3.26
C GLU A 113 6.49 -2.28 -4.59
N PHE A 114 5.66 -2.93 -5.41
CA PHE A 114 6.02 -3.31 -6.77
C PHE A 114 6.41 -2.09 -7.61
N ALA A 115 5.55 -1.07 -7.68
CA ALA A 115 5.81 0.13 -8.47
C ALA A 115 7.09 0.88 -8.04
N ALA A 116 7.40 0.87 -6.74
CA ALA A 116 8.62 1.47 -6.22
C ALA A 116 9.90 0.67 -6.56
N THR A 117 9.80 -0.65 -6.76
CA THR A 117 10.95 -1.54 -7.02
C THR A 117 11.21 -1.75 -8.51
N VAL A 118 10.16 -1.71 -9.33
CA VAL A 118 10.22 -1.88 -10.79
C VAL A 118 10.24 -0.56 -11.53
N ALA A 119 10.61 0.54 -10.85
CA ALA A 119 10.62 1.90 -11.36
C ALA A 119 10.95 1.91 -12.87
N PRO A 120 10.15 2.61 -13.70
CA PRO A 120 10.30 2.56 -15.14
C PRO A 120 11.77 2.82 -15.44
N GLY A 121 12.39 1.91 -16.19
CA GLY A 121 13.67 2.21 -16.79
C GLY A 121 13.53 3.60 -17.37
N ARG A 122 14.43 4.52 -16.99
CA ARG A 122 14.62 5.75 -17.76
C ARG A 122 14.74 5.29 -19.21
N ASP A 123 13.68 5.46 -19.97
CA ASP A 123 13.74 5.69 -21.38
C ASP A 123 14.45 7.04 -21.54
N ALA A 124 15.77 6.98 -21.35
CA ALA A 124 16.73 7.91 -21.91
C ALA A 124 16.62 7.80 -23.44
N SER A 125 15.57 8.40 -23.97
CA SER A 125 15.43 8.75 -25.38
C SER A 125 14.51 9.98 -25.48
N CYS A 126 15.11 11.14 -25.20
CA CYS A 126 14.99 12.32 -26.05
C CYS A 126 16.20 13.22 -25.81
#